data_AF-A0A7X8XAC2-F1
#
_entry.id   AF-A0A7X8XAC2-F1
#
_cell.length_a   1.000
_cell.length_b   1.000
_cell.length_c   1.000
_cell.angle_alpha   90.00
_cell.angle_beta   90.00
_cell.angle_gamma   90.00
#
_symmetry.space_group_name_H-M   'P 1'
#
loop_
_entity.id
_entity.type
_entity.pdbx_description
1 polymer ?
#
loop_
_entity_poly.entity_id
_entity_poly.type
_entity_poly.pdbx_seq_one_letter_code
_entity_poly.pdbx_strand_id
1 'polypeptide(L)'
;MQNYRKNHFMHRFFVLCVAFSAMLSLTAQEQGAPRNIILCIGDGMGLAQVHASAIQYGIIHGQERPDLSGRLVFEDFPVIGYQVSSSANALVTDSAASGTALACGGKTNNGVLGQDAEGNPLLPVSKVALQAGKAAGVLTSVTLDHATPAAFYACVPSRTHYDTIVEQAFQSGLTVLGGNQTSSKKYVSEALQALCTGNGWNFVDNAALAALTPASATDHNLLYFKLVAATATLDYSPGRQADFQQLRLADVAA
;
A
#
# COMPACT_ATOMS: atom_id res chain seq x y z
N MET A 1 -68.43 15.97 -9.46
CA MET A 1 -67.49 15.86 -8.32
C MET A 1 -66.31 14.89 -8.53
N GLN A 2 -66.40 13.92 -9.45
CA GLN A 2 -65.33 12.89 -9.63
C GLN A 2 -64.07 13.42 -10.35
N ASN A 3 -64.20 14.39 -11.26
CA ASN A 3 -63.06 14.96 -12.00
C ASN A 3 -62.20 15.94 -11.18
N TYR A 4 -62.78 16.62 -10.18
CA TYR A 4 -62.04 17.55 -9.31
C TYR A 4 -61.06 16.83 -8.37
N ARG A 5 -61.43 15.62 -7.91
CA ARG A 5 -60.57 14.77 -7.05
C ARG A 5 -59.39 14.14 -7.79
N LYS A 6 -59.54 13.78 -9.06
CA LYS A 6 -58.46 13.20 -9.89
C LYS A 6 -57.35 14.21 -10.19
N ASN A 7 -57.70 15.46 -10.52
CA ASN A 7 -56.72 16.51 -10.82
C ASN A 7 -55.91 16.92 -9.57
N HIS A 8 -56.54 16.96 -8.39
CA HIS A 8 -55.81 17.23 -7.14
C HIS A 8 -54.88 16.08 -6.73
N PHE A 9 -55.25 14.82 -6.98
CA PHE A 9 -54.38 13.68 -6.71
C PHE A 9 -53.14 13.68 -7.62
N MET A 10 -53.33 13.92 -8.92
CA MET A 10 -52.24 13.94 -9.90
C MET A 10 -51.30 15.14 -9.70
N HIS A 11 -51.83 16.30 -9.29
CA HIS A 11 -51.01 17.47 -8.96
C HIS A 11 -50.22 17.28 -7.66
N ARG A 12 -50.82 16.67 -6.62
CA ARG A 12 -50.13 16.33 -5.37
C ARG A 12 -49.06 15.26 -5.57
N PHE A 13 -49.32 14.26 -6.41
CA PHE A 13 -48.35 13.24 -6.79
C PHE A 13 -47.16 13.83 -7.55
N PHE A 14 -47.43 14.75 -8.50
CA PHE A 14 -46.38 15.45 -9.25
C PHE A 14 -45.52 16.35 -8.35
N VAL A 15 -46.13 17.10 -7.43
CA VAL A 15 -45.39 17.93 -6.44
C VAL A 15 -44.56 17.06 -5.48
N LEU A 16 -45.06 15.90 -5.06
CA LEU A 16 -44.30 14.93 -4.26
C LEU A 16 -43.12 14.33 -5.02
N CYS A 17 -43.27 14.00 -6.31
CA CYS A 17 -42.18 13.52 -7.14
C CYS A 17 -41.10 14.59 -7.35
N VAL A 18 -41.48 15.85 -7.61
CA VAL A 18 -40.52 16.95 -7.78
C VAL A 18 -39.79 17.27 -6.46
N ALA A 19 -40.49 17.25 -5.32
CA ALA A 19 -39.86 17.42 -4.01
C ALA A 19 -38.92 16.26 -3.64
N PHE A 20 -39.24 15.03 -4.04
CA PHE A 20 -38.39 13.85 -3.84
C PHE A 20 -37.14 13.90 -4.75
N SER A 21 -37.27 14.34 -6.00
CA SER A 21 -36.13 14.56 -6.90
C SER A 21 -35.22 15.70 -6.42
N ALA A 22 -35.78 16.79 -5.88
CA ALA A 22 -34.99 17.89 -5.32
C ALA A 22 -34.26 17.49 -4.02
N MET A 23 -34.82 16.58 -3.21
CA MET A 23 -34.14 16.03 -2.04
C MET A 23 -33.02 15.04 -2.41
N LEU A 24 -33.16 14.26 -3.50
CA LEU A 24 -32.08 13.38 -3.98
C LEU A 24 -30.86 14.15 -4.51
N SER A 25 -31.06 15.33 -5.10
CA SER A 25 -29.94 16.16 -5.57
C SER A 25 -29.16 16.85 -4.44
N LEU A 26 -29.73 16.95 -3.23
CA LEU A 26 -29.09 17.62 -2.10
C LEU A 26 -28.11 16.73 -1.31
N THR A 27 -28.05 15.42 -1.60
CA THR A 27 -27.17 14.48 -0.88
C THR A 27 -25.98 13.98 -1.71
N ALA A 28 -25.79 14.48 -2.93
CA ALA A 28 -24.53 14.32 -3.64
C ALA A 28 -23.52 15.31 -3.04
N GLN A 29 -23.04 15.01 -1.83
CA GLN A 29 -21.88 15.70 -1.27
C GLN A 29 -20.73 15.43 -2.23
N GLU A 30 -20.31 16.44 -2.99
CA GLU A 30 -19.02 16.40 -3.70
C GLU A 30 -17.95 16.16 -2.63
N GLN A 31 -17.54 14.91 -2.47
CA GLN A 31 -16.31 14.63 -1.76
C GLN A 31 -15.19 15.14 -2.66
N GLY A 32 -14.60 16.27 -2.28
CA GLY A 32 -13.44 16.81 -2.98
C GLY A 32 -12.36 15.74 -3.13
N ALA A 33 -11.62 15.80 -4.24
CA ALA A 33 -10.60 14.80 -4.55
C ALA A 33 -9.61 14.61 -3.39
N PRO A 34 -9.25 13.36 -3.03
CA PRO A 34 -8.37 13.10 -1.90
C PRO A 34 -6.99 13.73 -2.13
N ARG A 35 -6.46 14.41 -1.11
CA ARG A 35 -5.14 15.04 -1.18
C ARG A 35 -4.01 14.01 -1.11
N ASN A 36 -4.18 13.00 -0.25
CA ASN A 36 -3.21 11.97 0.09
C ASN A 36 -3.85 10.58 -0.07
N ILE A 37 -3.06 9.61 -0.53
CA ILE A 37 -3.48 8.21 -0.69
C ILE A 37 -2.44 7.36 0.04
N ILE A 38 -2.90 6.52 0.97
CA ILE A 38 -2.08 5.53 1.66
C ILE A 38 -2.62 4.16 1.27
N LEU A 39 -1.77 3.33 0.66
CA LEU A 39 -2.10 1.97 0.25
C LEU A 39 -1.34 0.98 1.13
N CYS A 40 -2.06 0.24 1.97
CA CYS A 40 -1.49 -0.81 2.81
C CYS A 40 -1.72 -2.17 2.14
N ILE A 41 -0.63 -2.91 1.87
CA ILE A 41 -0.69 -4.24 1.25
C ILE A 41 -0.21 -5.28 2.27
N GLY A 42 -1.11 -6.16 2.69
CA GLY A 42 -0.75 -7.41 3.37
C GLY A 42 -0.47 -8.49 2.34
N ASP A 43 0.81 -8.80 2.08
CA ASP A 43 1.20 -9.84 1.12
C ASP A 43 0.69 -11.21 1.60
N GLY A 44 -0.12 -11.89 0.78
CA GLY A 44 -0.79 -13.15 1.14
C GLY A 44 -1.96 -13.01 2.13
N MET A 45 -2.44 -11.80 2.41
CA MET A 45 -3.51 -11.55 3.39
C MET A 45 -4.92 -11.78 2.80
N GLY A 46 -5.34 -13.03 2.72
CA GLY A 46 -6.72 -13.39 2.40
C GLY A 46 -7.67 -13.22 3.60
N LEU A 47 -8.98 -13.43 3.37
CA LEU A 47 -10.01 -13.33 4.42
C LEU A 47 -9.73 -14.27 5.62
N ALA A 48 -9.18 -15.45 5.36
CA ALA A 48 -8.80 -16.39 6.41
C ALA A 48 -7.70 -15.83 7.31
N GLN A 49 -6.68 -15.19 6.74
CA GLN A 49 -5.60 -14.54 7.48
C GLN A 49 -6.13 -13.35 8.29
N VAL A 50 -7.03 -12.53 7.71
CA VAL A 50 -7.70 -11.42 8.42
C VAL A 50 -8.45 -11.94 9.64
N HIS A 51 -9.33 -12.93 9.44
CA HIS A 51 -10.13 -13.49 10.54
C HIS A 51 -9.28 -14.13 11.63
N ALA A 52 -8.28 -14.94 11.27
CA ALA A 52 -7.36 -15.54 12.25
C ALA A 52 -6.61 -14.47 13.06
N SER A 53 -6.19 -13.39 12.40
CA SER A 53 -5.50 -12.27 13.06
C SER A 53 -6.41 -11.50 13.99
N ALA A 54 -7.67 -11.30 13.63
CA ALA A 54 -8.68 -10.65 14.46
C ALA A 54 -8.97 -11.45 15.75
N ILE A 55 -9.09 -12.78 15.63
CA ILE A 55 -9.24 -13.68 16.79
C ILE A 55 -8.00 -13.59 17.69
N GLN A 56 -6.81 -13.71 17.11
CA GLN A 56 -5.56 -13.62 17.86
C GLN A 56 -5.45 -12.27 18.59
N TYR A 57 -5.84 -11.18 17.94
CA TYR A 57 -5.92 -9.85 18.54
C TYR A 57 -6.88 -9.82 19.74
N GLY A 58 -8.06 -10.42 19.62
CA GLY A 58 -9.01 -10.54 20.74
C GLY A 58 -8.44 -11.34 21.92
N ILE A 59 -7.74 -12.45 21.64
CA ILE A 59 -7.09 -13.30 22.67
C ILE A 59 -6.06 -12.51 23.47
N ILE A 60 -5.15 -11.80 22.80
CA ILE A 60 -4.07 -11.06 23.48
C ILE A 60 -4.61 -9.86 24.28
N HIS A 61 -5.80 -9.36 23.96
CA HIS A 61 -6.48 -8.29 24.71
C HIS A 61 -7.45 -8.82 25.78
N GLY A 62 -7.46 -10.12 26.04
CA GLY A 62 -8.26 -10.73 27.11
C GLY A 62 -9.77 -10.64 26.88
N GLN A 63 -10.21 -10.59 25.62
CA GLN A 63 -11.63 -10.59 25.29
C GLN A 63 -12.25 -11.97 25.56
N GLU A 64 -13.47 -12.00 26.10
CA GLU A 64 -14.16 -13.24 26.49
C GLU A 64 -14.56 -14.12 25.28
N ARG A 65 -14.96 -13.48 24.18
CA ARG A 65 -15.39 -14.13 22.93
C ARG A 65 -14.61 -13.58 21.74
N PRO A 66 -13.29 -13.85 21.65
CA PRO A 66 -12.43 -13.25 20.64
C PRO A 66 -12.81 -13.67 19.21
N ASP A 67 -13.55 -14.77 19.05
CA ASP A 67 -14.19 -15.19 17.81
C ASP A 67 -15.29 -14.25 17.32
N LEU A 68 -15.92 -13.49 18.22
CA LEU A 68 -16.99 -12.53 17.92
C LEU A 68 -16.58 -11.06 18.10
N SER A 69 -15.67 -10.79 19.04
CA SER A 69 -15.29 -9.43 19.44
C SER A 69 -13.92 -9.00 18.91
N GLY A 70 -13.06 -9.95 18.51
CA GLY A 70 -11.74 -9.67 17.99
C GLY A 70 -11.86 -9.06 16.60
N ARG A 71 -11.32 -7.85 16.40
CA ARG A 71 -11.40 -7.08 15.16
C ARG A 71 -10.09 -6.33 14.89
N LEU A 72 -9.69 -6.26 13.63
CA LEU A 72 -8.59 -5.38 13.19
C LEU A 72 -9.13 -3.99 12.84
N VAL A 73 -8.27 -2.96 12.97
CA VAL A 73 -8.66 -1.55 12.78
C VAL A 73 -9.31 -1.25 11.42
N PHE A 74 -8.89 -1.93 10.36
CA PHE A 74 -9.42 -1.70 9.01
C PHE A 74 -10.76 -2.40 8.77
N GLU A 75 -11.18 -3.33 9.63
CA GLU A 75 -12.51 -3.94 9.55
C GLU A 75 -13.63 -2.95 9.91
N ASP A 76 -13.28 -1.84 10.56
CA ASP A 76 -14.22 -0.76 10.89
C ASP A 76 -14.42 0.23 9.73
N PHE A 77 -13.75 0.04 8.59
CA PHE A 77 -13.92 0.90 7.42
C PHE A 77 -15.34 0.74 6.83
N PRO A 78 -15.98 1.83 6.38
CA PRO A 78 -17.39 1.81 5.97
C PRO A 78 -17.64 1.05 4.66
N VAL A 79 -16.59 0.72 3.91
CA VAL A 79 -16.67 0.11 2.58
C VAL A 79 -15.68 -1.04 2.50
N ILE A 80 -16.16 -2.20 2.05
CA ILE A 80 -15.35 -3.37 1.73
C ILE A 80 -15.51 -3.68 0.25
N GLY A 81 -14.38 -3.87 -0.45
CA GLY A 81 -14.35 -4.29 -1.84
C GLY A 81 -13.77 -5.69 -1.99
N TYR A 82 -14.21 -6.41 -3.02
CA TYR A 82 -13.64 -7.70 -3.41
C TYR A 82 -12.96 -7.56 -4.77
N GLN A 83 -11.83 -8.24 -4.95
CA GLN A 83 -11.08 -8.26 -6.19
C GLN A 83 -10.71 -9.68 -6.61
N VAL A 84 -10.58 -9.89 -7.92
CA VAL A 84 -10.03 -11.12 -8.51
C VAL A 84 -8.57 -10.88 -8.84
N SER A 85 -7.68 -11.69 -8.25
CA SER A 85 -6.25 -11.46 -8.28
C SER A 85 -5.49 -12.24 -9.36
N SER A 86 -6.15 -12.96 -10.27
CA SER A 86 -5.45 -13.72 -11.32
C SER A 86 -4.51 -12.84 -12.17
N SER A 87 -3.37 -13.40 -12.57
CA SER A 87 -2.44 -12.73 -13.48
C SER A 87 -2.86 -12.92 -14.94
N ALA A 88 -2.13 -12.34 -15.89
CA ALA A 88 -2.43 -12.46 -17.31
C ALA A 88 -2.24 -13.89 -17.84
N ASN A 89 -1.34 -14.68 -17.23
CA ASN A 89 -1.00 -16.02 -17.67
C ASN A 89 -1.35 -17.15 -16.68
N ALA A 90 -1.90 -16.86 -15.50
CA ALA A 90 -2.24 -17.87 -14.50
C ALA A 90 -3.46 -17.52 -13.65
N LEU A 91 -4.19 -18.56 -13.21
CA LEU A 91 -5.28 -18.42 -12.26
C LEU A 91 -4.79 -17.98 -10.87
N VAL A 92 -3.59 -18.39 -10.50
CA VAL A 92 -2.92 -18.00 -9.24
C VAL A 92 -1.79 -17.04 -9.58
N THR A 93 -1.92 -15.79 -9.14
CA THR A 93 -0.89 -14.77 -9.30
C THR A 93 0.27 -14.98 -8.35
N ASP A 94 1.43 -14.41 -8.69
CA ASP A 94 2.49 -14.13 -7.74
C ASP A 94 2.46 -12.67 -7.28
N SER A 95 3.30 -12.30 -6.31
CA SER A 95 3.37 -10.92 -5.79
C SER A 95 3.84 -9.88 -6.82
N ALA A 96 4.58 -10.28 -7.86
CA ALA A 96 5.05 -9.35 -8.89
C ALA A 96 3.92 -8.94 -9.84
N ALA A 97 3.15 -9.92 -10.33
CA ALA A 97 2.03 -9.64 -11.22
C ALA A 97 0.89 -8.90 -10.48
N SER A 98 0.58 -9.29 -9.25
CA SER A 98 -0.45 -8.61 -8.45
C SER A 98 -0.02 -7.21 -8.02
N GLY A 99 1.25 -7.04 -7.60
CA GLY A 99 1.83 -5.74 -7.31
C GLY A 99 1.77 -4.81 -8.52
N THR A 100 2.11 -5.30 -9.72
CA THR A 100 2.04 -4.52 -10.96
C THR A 100 0.61 -4.11 -11.28
N ALA A 101 -0.37 -5.02 -11.11
CA ALA A 101 -1.77 -4.69 -11.33
C ALA A 101 -2.27 -3.60 -10.37
N LEU A 102 -1.87 -3.66 -9.08
CA LEU A 102 -2.21 -2.65 -8.09
C LEU A 102 -1.51 -1.30 -8.35
N ALA A 103 -0.22 -1.34 -8.70
CA ALA A 103 0.58 -0.14 -8.89
C ALA A 103 0.27 0.57 -10.22
N CYS A 104 0.04 -0.19 -11.29
CA CYS A 104 -0.02 0.34 -12.64
C CYS A 104 -1.42 0.26 -13.29
N GLY A 105 -2.39 -0.43 -12.66
CA GLY A 105 -3.74 -0.59 -13.19
C GLY A 105 -3.85 -1.57 -14.38
N GLY A 106 -2.80 -2.36 -14.67
CA GLY A 106 -2.77 -3.32 -15.77
C GLY A 106 -2.27 -4.70 -15.32
N LYS A 107 -2.91 -5.78 -15.78
CA LYS A 107 -2.45 -7.14 -15.51
C LYS A 107 -1.18 -7.47 -16.31
N THR A 108 -0.34 -8.31 -15.73
CA THR A 108 0.89 -8.82 -16.36
C THR A 108 1.10 -10.31 -16.06
N ASN A 109 2.14 -10.89 -16.62
CA ASN A 109 2.52 -12.29 -16.41
C ASN A 109 3.18 -12.48 -15.04
N ASN A 110 3.01 -13.66 -14.43
CA ASN A 110 3.71 -14.00 -13.18
C ASN A 110 5.21 -13.75 -13.28
N GLY A 111 5.77 -13.13 -12.24
CA GLY A 111 7.19 -12.78 -12.16
C GLY A 111 7.56 -11.45 -12.82
N VAL A 112 6.68 -10.80 -13.59
CA VAL A 112 6.96 -9.54 -14.27
C VAL A 112 6.63 -8.33 -13.38
N LEU A 113 7.45 -7.28 -13.45
CA LEU A 113 7.25 -6.02 -12.72
C LEU A 113 7.14 -4.85 -13.69
N GLY A 114 6.09 -4.04 -13.55
CA GLY A 114 5.97 -2.76 -14.24
C GLY A 114 5.85 -2.84 -15.77
N GLN A 115 5.49 -4.00 -16.32
CA GLN A 115 5.24 -4.20 -17.74
C GLN A 115 3.87 -4.86 -17.93
N ASP A 116 3.22 -4.68 -19.09
CA ASP A 116 2.05 -5.46 -19.48
C ASP A 116 2.43 -6.89 -19.90
N ALA A 117 1.44 -7.68 -20.33
CA ALA A 117 1.66 -9.08 -20.72
C ALA A 117 2.54 -9.22 -21.97
N GLU A 118 2.62 -8.17 -22.79
CA GLU A 118 3.41 -8.07 -24.01
C GLU A 118 4.82 -7.51 -23.76
N GLY A 119 5.11 -7.06 -22.53
CA GLY A 119 6.41 -6.53 -22.11
C GLY A 119 6.57 -5.01 -22.29
N ASN A 120 5.49 -4.29 -22.64
CA ASN A 120 5.53 -2.83 -22.72
C ASN A 120 5.53 -2.22 -21.30
N PRO A 121 6.29 -1.15 -21.04
CA PRO A 121 6.34 -0.53 -19.72
C PRO A 121 4.98 0.08 -19.35
N LEU A 122 4.56 -0.17 -18.11
CA LEU A 122 3.40 0.45 -17.49
C LEU A 122 3.85 1.55 -16.52
N LEU A 123 3.00 2.56 -16.34
CA LEU A 123 3.29 3.70 -15.46
C LEU A 123 2.70 3.43 -14.06
N PRO A 124 3.52 3.26 -13.01
CA PRO A 124 3.02 3.07 -11.66
C PRO A 124 2.47 4.39 -11.07
N VAL A 125 1.47 4.28 -10.19
CA VAL A 125 0.80 5.40 -9.53
C VAL A 125 1.75 6.30 -8.75
N SER A 126 2.86 5.76 -8.26
CA SER A 126 3.96 6.50 -7.64
C SER A 126 4.59 7.51 -8.62
N LYS A 127 4.88 7.09 -9.86
CA LYS A 127 5.38 7.98 -10.91
C LYS A 127 4.32 8.97 -11.37
N VAL A 128 3.05 8.56 -11.43
CA VAL A 128 1.93 9.49 -11.69
C VAL A 128 1.88 10.59 -10.63
N ALA A 129 2.04 10.24 -9.35
CA ALA A 129 2.06 11.21 -8.26
C ALA A 129 3.24 12.19 -8.39
N LEU A 130 4.45 11.67 -8.65
CA LEU A 130 5.64 12.50 -8.86
C LEU A 130 5.48 13.46 -10.07
N GLN A 131 4.94 12.97 -11.18
CA GLN A 131 4.65 13.79 -12.37
C GLN A 131 3.59 14.87 -12.10
N ALA A 132 2.69 14.64 -11.14
CA ALA A 132 1.72 15.62 -10.67
C ALA A 132 2.28 16.58 -9.60
N GLY A 133 3.59 16.55 -9.34
CA GLY A 133 4.25 17.40 -8.33
C GLY A 133 3.92 17.00 -6.88
N LYS A 134 3.46 15.77 -6.65
CA LYS A 134 3.21 15.22 -5.31
C LYS A 134 4.41 14.39 -4.86
N ALA A 135 4.65 14.35 -3.55
CA ALA A 135 5.55 13.37 -2.96
C ALA A 135 4.97 11.95 -3.12
N ALA A 136 5.87 10.97 -3.24
CA ALA A 136 5.51 9.55 -3.26
C ALA A 136 6.58 8.75 -2.52
N GLY A 137 6.18 7.66 -1.88
CA GLY A 137 7.11 6.80 -1.16
C GLY A 137 6.60 5.37 -1.00
N VAL A 138 7.53 4.47 -0.68
CA VAL A 138 7.26 3.04 -0.48
C VAL A 138 7.95 2.60 0.81
N LEU A 139 7.18 2.02 1.73
CA LEU A 139 7.68 1.43 2.97
C LEU A 139 7.31 -0.05 2.99
N THR A 140 8.25 -0.91 3.38
CA THR A 140 8.06 -2.35 3.41
C THR A 140 8.77 -3.01 4.59
N SER A 141 8.26 -4.14 5.07
CA SER A 141 8.93 -4.96 6.10
C SER A 141 9.98 -5.91 5.51
N VAL A 142 10.02 -6.05 4.19
CA VAL A 142 10.94 -6.95 3.47
C VAL A 142 12.06 -6.17 2.79
N THR A 143 12.85 -6.83 1.94
CA THR A 143 13.92 -6.19 1.17
C THR A 143 13.36 -5.20 0.15
N LEU A 144 14.14 -4.17 -0.19
CA LEU A 144 13.75 -3.17 -1.21
C LEU A 144 13.49 -3.83 -2.56
N ASP A 145 14.23 -4.86 -2.93
CA ASP A 145 14.07 -5.55 -4.21
C ASP A 145 13.02 -6.66 -4.20
N HIS A 146 12.23 -6.80 -3.12
CA HIS A 146 11.09 -7.70 -3.12
C HIS A 146 10.02 -7.20 -4.11
N ALA A 147 9.25 -8.13 -4.68
CA ALA A 147 8.33 -7.82 -5.78
C ALA A 147 7.26 -6.77 -5.43
N THR A 148 6.66 -6.88 -4.25
CA THR A 148 5.55 -6.00 -3.81
C THR A 148 5.95 -4.52 -3.75
N PRO A 149 7.03 -4.11 -3.06
CA PRO A 149 7.50 -2.73 -3.14
C PRO A 149 8.03 -2.40 -4.54
N ALA A 150 8.77 -3.31 -5.18
CA ALA A 150 9.36 -3.08 -6.50
C ALA A 150 8.35 -2.74 -7.59
N ALA A 151 7.13 -3.26 -7.53
CA ALA A 151 6.07 -2.93 -8.48
C ALA A 151 5.74 -1.43 -8.55
N PHE A 152 6.08 -0.65 -7.52
CA PHE A 152 5.85 0.79 -7.46
C PHE A 152 7.04 1.62 -7.99
N TYR A 153 8.11 1.04 -8.49
CA TYR A 153 9.21 1.82 -9.09
C TYR A 153 10.00 1.11 -10.17
N ALA A 154 9.98 -0.23 -10.19
CA ALA A 154 10.75 -1.03 -11.11
C ALA A 154 9.92 -1.45 -12.33
N CYS A 155 10.62 -1.56 -13.46
CA CYS A 155 10.13 -2.10 -14.71
C CYS A 155 11.16 -3.12 -15.21
N VAL A 156 10.89 -4.41 -14.99
CA VAL A 156 11.79 -5.52 -15.34
C VAL A 156 11.01 -6.77 -15.76
N PRO A 157 11.52 -7.58 -16.70
CA PRO A 157 10.84 -8.79 -17.17
C PRO A 157 10.87 -9.94 -16.16
N SER A 158 11.64 -9.82 -15.07
CA SER A 158 11.60 -10.78 -13.97
C SER A 158 11.92 -10.10 -12.64
N ARG A 159 11.14 -10.43 -11.60
CA ARG A 159 11.31 -10.05 -10.19
C ARG A 159 12.64 -10.51 -9.57
N THR A 160 13.38 -11.37 -10.26
CA THR A 160 14.71 -11.83 -9.83
C THR A 160 15.85 -10.95 -10.34
N HIS A 161 15.58 -9.92 -11.14
CA HIS A 161 16.58 -8.92 -11.53
C HIS A 161 16.84 -7.97 -10.36
N TYR A 162 17.41 -8.49 -9.28
CA TYR A 162 17.58 -7.75 -8.03
C TYR A 162 18.46 -6.50 -8.20
N ASP A 163 19.58 -6.62 -8.91
CA ASP A 163 20.53 -5.51 -9.13
C ASP A 163 19.87 -4.32 -9.85
N THR A 164 19.48 -4.51 -11.12
CA THR A 164 18.12 -4.22 -11.63
C THR A 164 17.23 -3.26 -10.82
N ILE A 165 16.43 -3.92 -9.98
CA ILE A 165 15.39 -3.32 -9.17
C ILE A 165 15.96 -2.34 -8.14
N VAL A 166 17.11 -2.66 -7.51
CA VAL A 166 17.75 -1.76 -6.55
C VAL A 166 18.21 -0.48 -7.23
N GLU A 167 18.85 -0.57 -8.39
CA GLU A 167 19.27 0.59 -9.18
C GLU A 167 18.06 1.47 -9.55
N GLN A 168 16.97 0.85 -10.03
CA GLN A 168 15.74 1.56 -10.36
C GLN A 168 15.04 2.18 -9.15
N ALA A 169 15.17 1.60 -7.95
CA ALA A 169 14.62 2.18 -6.72
C ALA A 169 15.22 3.56 -6.44
N PHE A 170 16.54 3.72 -6.51
CA PHE A 170 17.20 5.00 -6.28
C PHE A 170 17.05 5.99 -7.45
N GLN A 171 16.76 5.49 -8.66
CA GLN A 171 16.47 6.32 -9.84
C GLN A 171 14.98 6.70 -9.95
N SER A 172 14.11 6.18 -9.08
CA SER A 172 12.66 6.31 -9.20
C SER A 172 12.14 7.73 -9.00
N GLY A 173 12.91 8.59 -8.32
CA GLY A 173 12.49 9.91 -7.88
C GLY A 173 11.56 9.90 -6.65
N LEU A 174 11.34 8.74 -6.02
CA LEU A 174 10.54 8.66 -4.80
C LEU A 174 11.17 9.52 -3.69
N THR A 175 10.32 10.13 -2.87
CA THR A 175 10.74 10.98 -1.74
C THR A 175 11.20 10.13 -0.56
N VAL A 176 10.59 8.97 -0.36
CA VAL A 176 10.93 8.05 0.73
C VAL A 176 10.93 6.60 0.22
N LEU A 177 11.98 5.87 0.55
CA LEU A 177 12.04 4.42 0.49
C LEU A 177 12.28 3.90 1.90
N GLY A 178 11.67 2.79 2.27
CA GLY A 178 11.96 2.14 3.55
C GLY A 178 11.83 0.64 3.44
N GLY A 179 12.83 -0.06 3.98
CA GLY A 179 12.92 -1.51 3.88
C GLY A 179 14.16 -2.05 4.57
N ASN A 180 14.30 -3.37 4.53
CA ASN A 180 15.51 -4.05 4.98
C ASN A 180 16.61 -3.95 3.89
N GLN A 181 17.60 -4.85 3.94
CA GLN A 181 18.62 -5.11 2.93
C GLN A 181 18.05 -5.33 1.51
N THR A 182 18.86 -5.91 0.66
CA THR A 182 18.53 -6.37 -0.69
C THR A 182 18.88 -7.85 -0.82
N SER A 183 18.15 -8.54 -1.70
CA SER A 183 18.50 -9.87 -2.20
C SER A 183 19.60 -9.82 -3.27
N SER A 184 19.93 -8.63 -3.81
CA SER A 184 21.08 -8.37 -4.66
C SER A 184 22.38 -8.71 -3.93
N LYS A 185 23.19 -9.56 -4.55
CA LYS A 185 24.55 -9.86 -4.05
C LYS A 185 25.52 -8.71 -4.27
N LYS A 186 25.24 -7.84 -5.25
CA LYS A 186 26.07 -6.68 -5.63
C LYS A 186 25.94 -5.55 -4.62
N TYR A 187 24.74 -5.32 -4.11
CA TYR A 187 24.41 -4.17 -3.27
C TYR A 187 24.24 -4.53 -1.79
N VAL A 188 24.95 -5.52 -1.27
CA VAL A 188 24.89 -5.84 0.15
C VAL A 188 25.64 -4.81 1.01
N SER A 189 25.12 -4.54 2.20
CA SER A 189 25.79 -3.72 3.24
C SER A 189 26.27 -2.35 2.72
N GLU A 190 27.58 -2.07 2.77
CA GLU A 190 28.18 -0.77 2.40
C GLU A 190 27.95 -0.41 0.92
N ALA A 191 27.79 -1.41 0.05
CA ALA A 191 27.50 -1.17 -1.37
C ALA A 191 26.11 -0.56 -1.57
N LEU A 192 25.12 -0.92 -0.74
CA LEU A 192 23.80 -0.28 -0.76
C LEU A 192 23.90 1.19 -0.33
N GLN A 193 24.65 1.44 0.75
CA GLN A 193 24.83 2.78 1.30
C GLN A 193 25.57 3.68 0.30
N ALA A 194 26.60 3.16 -0.38
CA ALA A 194 27.32 3.87 -1.42
C ALA A 194 26.42 4.17 -2.64
N LEU A 195 25.56 3.22 -3.04
CA LEU A 195 24.60 3.46 -4.12
C LEU A 195 23.57 4.52 -3.72
N CYS A 196 23.04 4.45 -2.50
CA CYS A 196 22.11 5.41 -1.93
C CYS A 196 22.70 6.83 -1.99
N THR A 197 23.85 7.05 -1.34
CA THR A 197 24.47 8.39 -1.27
C THR A 197 24.96 8.86 -2.63
N GLY A 198 25.46 7.95 -3.48
CA GLY A 198 25.87 8.27 -4.86
C GLY A 198 24.73 8.74 -5.76
N ASN A 199 23.48 8.37 -5.47
CA ASN A 199 22.28 8.88 -6.16
C ASN A 199 21.66 10.09 -5.45
N GLY A 200 22.34 10.68 -4.46
CA GLY A 200 21.85 11.85 -3.72
C GLY A 200 20.79 11.53 -2.66
N TRP A 201 20.63 10.25 -2.28
CA TRP A 201 19.71 9.85 -1.23
C TRP A 201 20.38 9.87 0.15
N ASN A 202 19.60 10.24 1.16
CA ASN A 202 20.00 10.23 2.55
C ASN A 202 19.78 8.83 3.14
N PHE A 203 20.86 8.20 3.58
CA PHE A 203 20.78 6.90 4.25
C PHE A 203 20.48 7.10 5.74
N VAL A 204 19.32 6.61 6.19
CA VAL A 204 18.84 6.74 7.56
C VAL A 204 18.75 5.35 8.18
N ASP A 205 19.70 4.97 9.03
CA ASP A 205 19.66 3.71 9.76
C ASP A 205 18.72 3.77 10.98
N ASN A 206 18.58 2.66 11.72
CA ASN A 206 17.70 2.61 12.90
C ASN A 206 18.04 3.68 13.96
N ALA A 207 19.31 4.05 14.13
CA ALA A 207 19.72 5.03 15.14
C ALA A 207 19.38 6.45 14.69
N ALA A 208 19.65 6.77 13.42
CA ALA A 208 19.29 8.05 12.81
C ALA A 208 17.76 8.21 12.71
N LEU A 209 17.03 7.13 12.45
CA LEU A 209 15.56 7.13 12.38
C LEU A 209 14.92 7.57 13.70
N ALA A 210 15.46 7.15 14.85
CA ALA A 210 14.95 7.53 16.17
C ALA A 210 15.04 9.05 16.45
N ALA A 211 15.92 9.76 15.74
CA ALA A 211 16.09 11.21 15.84
C ALA A 211 15.38 11.98 14.70
N LEU A 212 14.80 11.28 13.72
CA LEU A 212 14.17 11.90 12.57
C LEU A 212 12.83 12.54 12.96
N THR A 213 12.62 13.78 12.52
CA THR A 213 11.37 14.53 12.71
C THR A 213 10.87 15.05 11.36
N PRO A 214 9.58 15.39 11.21
CA PRO A 214 9.08 16.01 9.98
C PRO A 214 9.82 17.30 9.59
N ALA A 215 10.33 18.05 10.58
CA ALA A 215 11.08 19.29 10.34
C ALA A 215 12.53 19.05 9.90
N SER A 216 13.11 17.91 10.27
CA SER A 216 14.47 17.53 9.86
C SER A 216 14.49 16.60 8.65
N ALA A 217 13.33 16.12 8.20
CA ALA A 217 13.21 15.27 7.02
C ALA A 217 13.46 16.09 5.75
N THR A 218 14.35 15.57 4.91
CA THR A 218 14.64 16.08 3.57
C THR A 218 13.93 15.24 2.52
N ASP A 219 13.99 15.63 1.25
CA ASP A 219 13.59 14.73 0.17
C ASP A 219 14.63 13.60 0.01
N HIS A 220 14.17 12.46 -0.53
CA HIS A 220 14.98 11.28 -0.86
C HIS A 220 15.66 10.62 0.36
N ASN A 221 14.86 10.15 1.31
CA ASN A 221 15.37 9.34 2.43
C ASN A 221 15.21 7.84 2.14
N LEU A 222 16.27 7.07 2.37
CA LEU A 222 16.20 5.63 2.57
C LEU A 222 16.16 5.33 4.08
N LEU A 223 15.01 4.89 4.57
CA LEU A 223 14.81 4.39 5.93
C LEU A 223 15.23 2.92 5.98
N TYR A 224 16.47 2.67 6.36
CA TYR A 224 17.09 1.35 6.33
C TYR A 224 16.92 0.62 7.66
N PHE A 225 16.16 -0.48 7.64
CA PHE A 225 15.95 -1.32 8.81
C PHE A 225 17.06 -2.36 8.87
N LYS A 226 18.12 -2.10 9.65
CA LYS A 226 19.16 -3.10 9.89
C LYS A 226 18.62 -4.15 10.87
N LEU A 227 17.92 -5.16 10.36
CA LEU A 227 17.39 -6.25 11.19
C LEU A 227 18.54 -7.15 11.65
N VAL A 228 18.59 -7.43 12.95
CA VAL A 228 19.57 -8.34 13.56
C VAL A 228 19.23 -9.76 13.09
N ALA A 229 20.19 -10.39 12.40
CA ALA A 229 20.09 -11.64 11.63
C ALA A 229 19.51 -11.47 10.20
N ALA A 230 20.33 -11.85 9.22
CA ALA A 230 20.11 -11.74 7.77
C ALA A 230 18.93 -12.57 7.20
N THR A 231 18.03 -13.04 8.06
CA THR A 231 16.80 -13.77 7.73
C THR A 231 15.59 -13.34 8.58
N ALA A 232 15.74 -12.35 9.47
CA ALA A 232 14.67 -11.93 10.37
C ALA A 232 13.68 -11.00 9.64
N THR A 233 12.44 -11.47 9.47
CA THR A 233 11.29 -10.58 9.33
C THR A 233 11.18 -9.69 10.57
N LEU A 234 10.52 -8.53 10.47
CA LEU A 234 10.15 -7.76 11.66
C LEU A 234 9.45 -8.68 12.68
N ASP A 235 9.89 -8.66 13.94
CA ASP A 235 9.25 -9.45 14.99
C ASP A 235 7.88 -8.85 15.30
N TYR A 236 6.82 -9.65 15.26
CA TYR A 236 5.47 -9.21 15.62
C TYR A 236 4.88 -10.06 16.75
N SER A 237 5.73 -10.75 17.51
CA SER A 237 5.28 -11.61 18.60
C SER A 237 4.61 -10.79 19.73
N PRO A 238 3.58 -11.33 20.39
CA PRO A 238 2.90 -10.63 21.50
C PRO A 238 3.81 -10.30 22.69
N GLY A 239 4.91 -11.05 22.87
CA GLY A 239 5.89 -10.83 23.96
C GLY A 239 7.00 -9.82 23.62
N ARG A 240 6.96 -9.23 22.42
CA ARG A 240 7.97 -8.31 21.92
C ARG A 240 8.05 -7.02 22.74
N GLN A 241 9.27 -6.56 23.01
CA GLN A 241 9.52 -5.24 23.61
C GLN A 241 9.66 -4.19 22.49
N ALA A 242 9.05 -3.02 22.67
CA ALA A 242 9.20 -1.91 21.72
C ALA A 242 10.55 -1.22 21.94
N ASP A 243 11.55 -1.56 21.14
CA ASP A 243 12.79 -0.80 21.00
C ASP A 243 13.10 -0.54 19.52
N PHE A 244 13.92 0.48 19.22
CA PHE A 244 14.27 0.82 17.83
C PHE A 244 15.18 -0.22 17.16
N GLN A 245 15.74 -1.18 17.90
CA GLN A 245 16.43 -2.32 17.28
C GLN A 245 15.43 -3.30 16.68
N GLN A 246 14.24 -3.35 17.26
CA GLN A 246 13.08 -4.07 16.80
C GLN A 246 12.00 -3.08 16.33
N LEU A 247 12.20 -2.44 15.18
CA LEU A 247 11.24 -1.51 14.57
C LEU A 247 9.88 -2.17 14.24
N ARG A 248 8.77 -1.45 14.39
CA ARG A 248 7.50 -1.81 13.73
C ARG A 248 7.36 -1.02 12.44
N LEU A 249 6.75 -1.62 11.42
CA LEU A 249 6.37 -0.87 10.21
C LEU A 249 5.48 0.34 10.56
N ALA A 250 4.66 0.23 11.61
CA ALA A 250 3.86 1.33 12.13
C ALA A 250 4.70 2.49 12.72
N ASP A 251 5.86 2.21 13.31
CA ASP A 251 6.75 3.25 13.88
C ASP A 251 7.45 4.05 12.78
N VAL A 252 7.76 3.39 11.66
CA VAL A 252 8.36 4.03 10.48
C VAL A 252 7.31 4.85 9.71
N ALA A 253 6.07 4.38 9.70
CA ALA A 253 4.98 5.04 8.99
C ALA A 253 4.43 6.28 9.72
N ALA A 254 4.67 6.39 11.03
CA ALA A 254 4.20 7.49 11.88
C ALA A 254 5.13 8.71 11.79
#